data_AF-A0A1A8QRN9-F1
#
_entry.id   AF-A0A1A8QRN9-F1
#
_cell.length_a   1.000
_cell.length_b   1.000
_cell.length_c   1.000
_cell.angle_alpha   90.00
_cell.angle_beta   90.00
_cell.angle_gamma   90.00
#
_symmetry.space_group_name_H-M   'P 1'
#
loop_
_entity.id
_entity.type
_entity.pdbx_description
1 polymer ?
#
loop_
_entity_poly.entity_id
_entity_poly.type
_entity_poly.pdbx_seq_one_letter_code
_entity_poly.pdbx_strand_id
1 'polypeptide(L)'
;FAKSIPGFIELDLNDQVTLLKYGVIEVLIIMMSPLMNKDGTLISYGQIFMTREFLKSLRKPFCQMMEPKFEFSVKFNMLELDDSD
;
A
#
# COMPACT_ATOMS: atom_id res chain seq x y z
N PHE A 1 -10.63 -6.80 -8.24
CA PHE A 1 -10.23 -7.74 -7.17
C PHE A 1 -11.40 -8.13 -6.28
N ALA A 2 -11.91 -7.29 -5.36
CA ALA A 2 -12.95 -7.74 -4.40
C ALA A 2 -14.17 -8.47 -5.01
N LYS A 3 -14.71 -7.99 -6.14
CA LYS A 3 -15.85 -8.63 -6.83
C LYS A 3 -15.55 -10.03 -7.42
N SER A 4 -14.28 -10.42 -7.56
CA SER A 4 -13.89 -11.77 -8.01
C SER A 4 -13.67 -12.74 -6.85
N ILE A 5 -13.75 -12.27 -5.60
CA ILE A 5 -13.67 -13.14 -4.42
C ILE A 5 -15.00 -13.89 -4.28
N PRO A 6 -14.99 -15.25 -4.24
CA PRO A 6 -16.19 -16.03 -4.04
C PRO A 6 -16.98 -15.59 -2.80
N GLY A 7 -18.29 -15.44 -2.94
CA GLY A 7 -19.19 -14.98 -1.86
C GLY A 7 -19.21 -13.46 -1.63
N PHE A 8 -18.24 -12.68 -2.13
CA PHE A 8 -18.22 -11.23 -1.87
C PHE A 8 -19.44 -10.51 -2.48
N ILE A 9 -19.78 -10.85 -3.73
CA ILE A 9 -20.93 -10.23 -4.42
C ILE A 9 -22.29 -10.74 -3.90
N GLU A 10 -22.29 -11.80 -3.10
CA GLU A 10 -23.49 -12.39 -2.48
C GLU A 10 -23.87 -11.69 -1.16
N LEU A 11 -22.95 -10.88 -0.60
CA LEU A 11 -23.21 -10.03 0.57
C LEU A 11 -24.18 -8.89 0.24
N ASP A 12 -24.80 -8.33 1.27
CA ASP A 12 -25.57 -7.09 1.12
C ASP A 12 -24.69 -5.98 0.52
N LEU A 13 -25.29 -5.13 -0.31
CA LEU A 13 -24.55 -4.06 -0.97
C LEU A 13 -23.91 -3.10 0.05
N ASN A 14 -24.56 -2.83 1.18
CA ASN A 14 -23.99 -1.99 2.24
C ASN A 14 -22.79 -2.66 2.91
N ASP A 15 -22.82 -3.99 3.07
CA ASP A 15 -21.69 -4.74 3.63
C ASP A 15 -20.51 -4.73 2.67
N GLN A 16 -20.74 -4.93 1.36
CA GLN A 16 -19.69 -4.79 0.34
C GLN A 16 -19.03 -3.40 0.40
N VAL A 17 -19.83 -2.33 0.49
CA VAL A 17 -19.34 -0.95 0.62
C VAL A 17 -18.59 -0.77 1.93
N THR A 18 -19.09 -1.32 3.03
CA THR A 18 -18.46 -1.22 4.36
C THR A 18 -17.10 -1.90 4.37
N LEU A 19 -17.01 -3.14 3.89
CA LEU A 19 -15.75 -3.88 3.79
C LEU A 19 -14.70 -3.12 2.96
N LEU A 20 -15.10 -2.56 1.81
CA LEU A 20 -14.19 -1.76 0.98
C LEU A 20 -13.77 -0.46 1.68
N LYS A 21 -14.71 0.24 2.31
CA LYS A 21 -14.46 1.51 3.00
C LYS A 21 -13.40 1.35 4.09
N TYR A 22 -13.46 0.27 4.86
CA TYR A 22 -12.52 0.03 5.95
C TYR A 22 -11.24 -0.67 5.51
N GLY A 23 -11.29 -1.57 4.52
CA GLY A 23 -10.13 -2.37 4.11
C GLY A 23 -9.23 -1.75 3.03
N VAL A 24 -9.72 -0.80 2.23
CA VAL A 24 -8.98 -0.37 1.02
C VAL A 24 -7.62 0.25 1.31
N ILE A 25 -7.48 1.01 2.40
CA ILE A 25 -6.20 1.65 2.77
C ILE A 25 -5.20 0.62 3.27
N GLU A 26 -5.65 -0.40 4.01
CA GLU A 26 -4.80 -1.49 4.49
C GLU A 26 -4.24 -2.29 3.31
N VAL A 27 -5.12 -2.71 2.40
CA VAL A 27 -4.73 -3.41 1.16
C VAL A 27 -3.80 -2.55 0.33
N LEU A 28 -4.05 -1.24 0.20
CA LEU A 28 -3.17 -0.34 -0.54
C LEU A 28 -1.75 -0.30 0.05
N ILE A 29 -1.62 -0.23 1.38
CA ILE A 29 -0.29 -0.19 2.04
C ILE A 29 0.46 -1.52 1.82
N ILE A 30 -0.25 -2.65 1.89
CA ILE A 30 0.33 -3.97 1.59
C ILE A 30 0.82 -4.01 0.14
N MET A 31 -0.04 -3.67 -0.83
CA MET A 31 0.28 -3.71 -2.26
C MET A 31 1.36 -2.69 -2.68
N MET A 32 1.56 -1.62 -1.91
CA MET A 32 2.65 -0.66 -2.14
C MET A 32 4.01 -1.18 -1.64
N SER A 33 4.03 -2.13 -0.71
CA SER A 33 5.27 -2.63 -0.10
C SER A 33 6.30 -3.20 -1.09
N PRO A 34 5.93 -4.02 -2.09
CA PRO A 34 6.89 -4.46 -3.11
C PRO A 34 7.42 -3.33 -4.00
N LEU A 35 6.74 -2.18 -4.04
CA LEU A 35 7.20 -0.98 -4.76
C LEU A 35 8.11 -0.08 -3.91
N MET A 36 8.45 -0.50 -2.69
CA MET A 36 9.20 0.28 -1.72
C MET A 36 10.43 -0.51 -1.25
N ASN A 37 11.57 0.18 -1.15
CA ASN A 37 12.75 -0.33 -0.46
C ASN A 37 13.22 0.67 0.59
N LYS A 38 14.34 0.38 1.24
CA LYS A 38 14.91 1.26 2.28
C LYS A 38 15.23 2.68 1.80
N ASP A 39 15.47 2.86 0.49
CA ASP A 39 15.96 4.09 -0.12
C ASP A 39 14.88 4.90 -0.83
N GLY A 40 13.73 4.30 -1.20
CA GLY A 40 12.70 5.00 -1.95
C GLY A 40 11.59 4.10 -2.50
N THR A 41 10.73 4.69 -3.32
CA THR A 41 9.54 4.03 -3.86
C THR A 41 9.38 4.28 -5.35
N LEU A 42 8.87 3.27 -6.06
CA LEU A 42 8.46 3.37 -7.46
C LEU A 42 7.08 4.02 -7.57
N ILE A 43 6.96 5.01 -8.45
CA ILE A 43 5.71 5.69 -8.79
C ILE A 43 5.56 5.79 -10.32
N SER A 44 4.42 6.31 -10.79
CA SER A 44 4.14 6.50 -12.22
C SER A 44 4.35 5.21 -13.02
N TYR A 45 3.67 4.13 -12.63
CA TYR A 45 3.79 2.81 -13.27
C TYR A 45 5.24 2.28 -13.34
N GLY A 46 6.03 2.53 -12.29
CA GLY A 46 7.42 2.08 -12.20
C GLY A 46 8.42 2.93 -12.96
N GLN A 47 8.00 4.02 -13.62
CA GLN A 47 8.88 4.86 -14.43
C GLN A 47 9.73 5.83 -13.60
N ILE A 48 9.32 6.13 -12.37
CA ILE A 48 10.01 7.09 -11.51
C ILE A 48 10.34 6.42 -10.18
N PHE A 49 11.60 6.50 -9.77
CA PHE A 49 12.02 6.18 -8.42
C PHE A 49 12.14 7.46 -7.58
N MET A 50 11.25 7.63 -6.61
CA MET A 50 11.25 8.76 -5.69
C MET A 50 11.94 8.37 -4.39
N THR A 51 12.99 9.10 -4.01
CA THR A 51 13.80 8.75 -2.83
C THR A 51 13.07 9.07 -1.52
N ARG A 52 13.31 8.25 -0.51
CA ARG A 52 12.80 8.42 0.85
C ARG A 52 13.28 9.74 1.46
N GLU A 53 14.54 10.09 1.24
CA GLU A 53 15.12 11.35 1.72
C GLU A 53 14.50 12.58 1.04
N PHE A 54 14.19 12.51 -0.26
CA PHE A 54 13.43 13.57 -0.92
C PHE A 54 12.06 13.76 -0.28
N LEU A 55 11.33 12.67 -0.03
CA LEU A 55 10.02 12.70 0.64
C LEU A 55 10.10 13.29 2.06
N LYS A 56 11.17 12.99 2.81
CA LYS A 56 11.43 13.59 4.14
C LYS A 56 11.74 15.08 4.09
N SER A 57 12.29 15.57 2.98
CA SER A 57 12.63 17.00 2.82
C SER A 57 11.42 17.91 2.60
N LEU A 58 10.24 17.34 2.31
CA LEU A 58 9.02 18.11 2.08
C LEU A 58 8.59 18.89 3.34
N ARG A 59 7.83 19.98 3.16
CA ARG A 59 7.32 20.74 4.31
C ARG A 59 6.38 19.88 5.16
N LYS A 60 6.29 20.18 6.46
CA LYS A 60 5.25 19.61 7.32
C LYS A 60 3.84 19.99 6.85
N PRO A 61 2.86 19.08 6.93
CA PRO A 61 2.96 17.72 7.51
C PRO A 61 3.42 16.63 6.53
N PHE A 62 3.71 16.95 5.27
CA PHE A 62 3.91 15.97 4.19
C PHE A 62 5.13 15.07 4.38
N CYS A 63 6.22 15.59 4.98
CA CYS A 63 7.40 14.78 5.28
C CYS A 63 7.16 13.60 6.25
N GLN A 64 6.05 13.60 6.97
CA GLN A 64 5.69 12.54 7.92
C GLN A 64 4.73 11.52 7.32
N MET A 65 4.18 11.79 6.13
CA MET A 65 3.09 10.97 5.59
C MET A 65 3.59 9.61 5.10
N MET A 66 4.74 9.57 4.41
CA MET A 66 5.26 8.35 3.79
C MET A 66 6.17 7.53 4.71
N GLU A 67 6.79 8.16 5.71
CA GLU A 67 7.78 7.50 6.57
C GLU A 67 7.25 6.24 7.28
N PRO A 68 6.04 6.23 7.88
CA PRO A 68 5.50 5.01 8.48
C PRO A 68 5.26 3.88 7.47
N LYS A 69 5.00 4.21 6.20
CA LYS A 69 4.79 3.21 5.14
C LYS A 69 6.12 2.59 4.75
N PHE A 70 7.20 3.37 4.65
CA PHE A 70 8.55 2.82 4.48
C PHE A 70 8.95 1.87 5.61
N GLU A 71 8.70 2.25 6.87
CA GLU A 71 8.99 1.39 8.02
C GLU A 71 8.19 0.09 8.00
N PHE A 72 6.91 0.15 7.62
CA PHE A 72 6.07 -1.02 7.43
C PHE A 72 6.60 -1.90 6.30
N SER A 73 6.78 -1.34 5.10
CA SER A 73 7.16 -2.09 3.90
C SER A 73 8.53 -2.76 4.03
N VAL A 74 9.51 -2.12 4.67
CA VAL A 74 10.82 -2.76 4.93
C VAL A 74 10.67 -4.01 5.78
N LYS A 75 9.82 -3.99 6.83
CA LYS A 75 9.58 -5.16 7.68
C LYS A 75 8.70 -6.20 6.98
N PHE A 76 7.68 -5.74 6.25
CA PHE A 76 6.75 -6.62 5.53
C PHE A 76 7.46 -7.38 4.41
N ASN A 77 8.34 -6.72 3.66
CA ASN A 77 9.12 -7.36 2.59
C ASN A 77 10.12 -8.41 3.11
N MET A 78 10.48 -8.41 4.41
CA MET A 78 11.29 -9.49 5.01
C MET A 78 10.53 -10.82 5.15
N LEU A 79 9.21 -10.81 4.96
CA LEU A 79 8.42 -12.04 4.92
C LEU A 79 8.59 -12.80 3.59
N GLU A 80 9.20 -12.16 2.58
CA GLU A 80 9.47 -12.75 1.25
C GLU A 80 8.23 -13.36 0.60
N LEU A 81 7.07 -12.72 0.78
CA LEU A 81 5.82 -13.10 0.13
C LEU A 81 5.91 -12.91 -1.37
N ASP A 82 5.27 -13.81 -2.12
CA ASP A 82 5.09 -13.68 -3.57
C ASP A 82 3.67 -13.25 -3.94
N ASP A 83 3.38 -13.09 -5.25
CA ASP A 83 2.07 -12.63 -5.73
C ASP A 83 0.93 -13.66 -5.49
N SER A 84 1.25 -14.88 -5.06
CA SER A 84 0.27 -15.95 -4.80
C SER A 84 -0.14 -16.07 -3.34
N ASP A 85 0.62 -15.47 -2.41
CA ASP A 85 0.32 -15.36 -0.98
C ASP A 85 -0.78 -14.32 -0.68
#